data_AF-A0A6M3JNR2-F1
#
_entry.id   AF-A0A6M3JNR2-F1
#
_cell.length_a   1.000
_cell.length_b   1.000
_cell.length_c   1.000
_cell.angle_alpha   90.00
_cell.angle_beta   90.00
_cell.angle_gamma   90.00
#
_symmetry.space_group_name_H-M   'P 1'
#
loop_
_entity.id
_entity.type
_entity.pdbx_description
1 polymer ?
#
loop_
_entity_poly.entity_id
_entity_poly.type
_entity_poly.pdbx_seq_one_letter_code
_entity_poly.pdbx_strand_id
1 'polypeptide(L)'
;MLLCFTCDPYQPINDIFGLTGQAIGILHDNGFNIAILTKGGKRAERDVDLLQLGDEFATTLTFLDEQKSLKWEPGAALPGERIEVLRKAHELGIRTWVSLEPVIEPDESLEIIRQTYKFVDLYKVGKLNYLPQAGQIDWPKFGKEAINLLRELGKDYYIKKDLRGYL
;
A
#
# COMPACT_ATOMS: atom_id res chain seq x y z
N MET A 1 7.30 10.20 -10.37
CA MET A 1 8.36 10.14 -9.33
C MET A 1 7.82 9.46 -8.10
N LEU A 2 8.52 8.49 -7.51
CA LEU A 2 8.05 7.79 -6.32
C LEU A 2 8.47 8.56 -5.06
N LEU A 3 7.50 9.01 -4.25
CA LEU A 3 7.76 9.79 -3.03
C LEU A 3 8.17 8.97 -1.80
N CYS A 4 8.21 7.63 -1.88
CA CYS A 4 9.13 6.91 -1.00
C CYS A 4 9.58 5.50 -1.44
N PHE A 5 10.83 5.20 -1.07
CA PHE A 5 11.43 3.86 -1.08
C PHE A 5 12.14 3.53 0.25
N THR A 6 12.60 4.55 0.99
CA THR A 6 13.44 4.39 2.20
C THR A 6 12.83 4.94 3.50
N CYS A 7 11.82 5.80 3.41
CA CYS A 7 11.13 6.40 4.56
C CYS A 7 9.62 6.50 4.27
N ASP A 8 8.87 7.20 5.14
CA ASP A 8 7.46 7.53 4.88
C ASP A 8 7.32 9.03 4.62
N PRO A 9 6.59 9.47 3.56
CA PRO A 9 6.42 10.90 3.28
C PRO A 9 5.54 11.59 4.33
N TYR A 10 4.65 10.84 4.99
CA TYR A 10 3.70 11.36 5.97
C TYR A 10 4.10 10.96 7.40
N GLN A 11 5.35 11.24 7.75
CA GLN A 11 5.83 11.17 9.14
C GLN A 11 5.13 12.23 10.02
N PRO A 12 5.09 12.06 11.36
CA PRO A 12 4.43 13.02 12.25
C PRO A 12 4.89 14.48 12.08
N ILE A 13 6.17 14.71 11.71
CA ILE A 13 6.70 16.04 11.44
C ILE A 13 6.01 16.74 10.23
N ASN A 14 5.45 15.96 9.30
CA ASN A 14 4.70 16.49 8.17
C ASN A 14 3.43 17.21 8.61
N ASP A 15 2.86 16.87 9.78
CA ASP A 15 1.66 17.55 10.29
C ASP A 15 1.95 19.02 10.59
N ILE A 16 3.18 19.32 11.03
CA ILE A 16 3.65 20.67 11.37
C ILE A 16 4.09 21.44 10.13
N PHE A 17 4.90 20.82 9.26
CA PHE A 17 5.58 21.55 8.19
C PHE A 17 4.94 21.35 6.80
N GLY A 18 4.09 20.34 6.59
CA GLY A 18 3.48 20.06 5.29
C GLY A 18 4.51 19.79 4.19
N LEU A 19 5.60 19.09 4.52
CA LEU A 19 6.73 18.85 3.62
C LEU A 19 6.33 18.08 2.37
N THR A 20 5.43 17.11 2.51
CA THR A 20 4.96 16.30 1.38
C THR A 20 4.14 17.12 0.41
N GLY A 21 3.11 17.84 0.87
CA GLY A 21 2.36 18.77 0.02
C GLY A 21 3.25 19.80 -0.71
N GLN A 22 4.28 20.34 -0.05
CA GLN A 22 5.27 21.21 -0.70
C GLN A 22 6.06 20.48 -1.80
N ALA A 23 6.51 19.26 -1.54
CA ALA A 23 7.21 18.44 -2.53
C ALA A 23 6.32 18.08 -3.72
N ILE A 24 5.04 17.76 -3.48
CA ILE A 24 4.04 17.50 -4.53
C ILE A 24 3.94 18.73 -5.45
N GLY A 25 3.75 19.93 -4.88
CA GLY A 25 3.68 21.18 -5.64
C GLY A 25 4.92 21.41 -6.51
N ILE A 26 6.11 21.28 -5.94
CA ILE A 26 7.38 21.45 -6.68
C ILE A 26 7.49 20.44 -7.83
N LEU A 27 7.09 19.19 -7.63
CA LEU A 27 7.16 18.15 -8.67
C LEU A 27 6.15 18.42 -9.79
N HIS A 28 4.94 18.83 -9.45
CA HIS A 28 3.90 19.18 -10.42
C HIS A 28 4.30 20.41 -11.25
N ASP A 29 4.87 21.44 -10.61
CA ASP A 29 5.38 22.65 -11.29
C ASP A 29 6.49 22.34 -12.31
N ASN A 30 7.18 21.20 -12.14
CA ASN A 30 8.22 20.71 -13.05
C ASN A 30 7.71 19.63 -14.01
N GLY A 31 6.39 19.42 -14.11
CA GLY A 31 5.76 18.49 -15.05
C GLY A 31 5.93 17.01 -14.72
N PHE A 32 6.21 16.67 -13.46
CA PHE A 32 6.31 15.28 -13.02
C PHE A 32 5.02 14.81 -12.36
N ASN A 33 4.46 13.70 -12.85
CA ASN A 33 3.49 12.92 -12.08
C ASN A 33 4.19 12.24 -10.92
N ILE A 34 3.45 11.96 -9.86
CA ILE A 34 3.97 11.35 -8.63
C ILE A 34 3.28 10.03 -8.31
N ALA A 35 3.99 9.16 -7.58
CA ALA A 35 3.43 7.98 -6.95
C ALA A 35 3.75 8.06 -5.47
N ILE A 36 2.73 7.96 -4.62
CA ILE A 36 2.87 7.96 -3.17
C ILE A 36 2.69 6.54 -2.67
N LEU A 37 3.59 6.09 -1.80
CA LEU A 37 3.40 4.89 -0.96
C LEU A 37 3.55 5.34 0.49
N THR A 38 2.61 4.99 1.37
CA THR A 38 2.69 5.44 2.77
C THR A 38 1.94 4.51 3.72
N LYS A 39 2.30 4.55 5.00
CA LYS A 39 1.52 4.03 6.14
C LYS A 39 0.90 5.15 6.99
N GLY A 40 0.88 6.38 6.50
CA GLY A 40 0.49 7.59 7.24
C GLY A 40 -1.02 7.79 7.43
N GLY A 41 -1.87 7.04 6.73
CA GLY A 41 -3.34 7.12 6.87
C GLY A 41 -3.84 8.55 6.74
N LYS A 42 -4.58 9.05 7.74
CA LYS A 42 -5.13 10.42 7.73
C LYS A 42 -4.10 11.53 7.53
N ARG A 43 -2.84 11.32 7.92
CA ARG A 43 -1.77 12.30 7.63
C ARG A 43 -1.54 12.50 6.14
N ALA A 44 -1.84 11.48 5.33
CA ALA A 44 -1.78 11.56 3.88
C ALA A 44 -3.03 12.22 3.27
N GLU A 45 -4.18 12.06 3.92
CA GLU A 45 -5.47 12.55 3.40
C GLU A 45 -5.48 14.05 3.09
N ARG A 46 -4.74 14.85 3.86
CA ARG A 46 -4.63 16.31 3.67
C ARG A 46 -4.10 16.73 2.30
N ASP A 47 -3.31 15.87 1.67
CA ASP A 47 -2.62 16.13 0.41
C ASP A 47 -3.20 15.29 -0.73
N VAL A 48 -4.21 14.43 -0.48
CA VAL A 48 -4.85 13.62 -1.52
C VAL A 48 -5.55 14.50 -2.56
N ASP A 49 -6.12 15.63 -2.14
CA ASP A 49 -6.77 16.59 -3.05
C ASP A 49 -5.75 17.38 -3.90
N LEU A 50 -4.44 17.27 -3.63
CA LEU A 50 -3.37 17.84 -4.46
C LEU A 50 -2.98 16.94 -5.64
N LEU A 51 -3.43 15.68 -5.63
CA LEU A 51 -3.11 14.71 -6.67
C LEU A 51 -3.89 15.00 -7.95
N GLN A 52 -3.25 14.77 -9.09
CA GLN A 52 -3.82 15.00 -10.42
C GLN A 52 -3.86 13.71 -11.24
N LEU A 53 -4.56 13.76 -12.38
CA LEU A 53 -4.64 12.62 -13.29
C LEU A 53 -3.24 12.19 -13.74
N GLY A 54 -2.96 10.90 -13.59
CA GLY A 54 -1.65 10.32 -13.88
C GLY A 54 -0.74 10.18 -12.66
N ASP A 55 -1.13 10.74 -11.52
CA ASP A 55 -0.56 10.38 -10.22
C ASP A 55 -1.09 9.03 -9.73
N GLU A 56 -0.37 8.45 -8.77
CA GLU A 56 -0.76 7.23 -8.09
C GLU A 56 -0.72 7.41 -6.56
N PHE A 57 -1.73 6.88 -5.88
CA PHE A 57 -1.75 6.80 -4.42
C PHE A 57 -1.74 5.36 -3.94
N ALA A 58 -0.92 5.07 -2.92
CA ALA A 58 -0.83 3.74 -2.38
C ALA A 58 -0.53 3.72 -0.90
N THR A 59 -0.95 2.60 -0.30
CA THR A 59 -0.64 2.30 1.08
C THR A 59 -0.12 0.88 1.25
N THR A 60 0.68 0.66 2.29
CA THR A 60 1.03 -0.69 2.71
C THR A 60 -0.05 -1.21 3.65
N LEU A 61 -0.58 -2.40 3.38
CA LEU A 61 -1.49 -3.11 4.28
C LEU A 61 -0.89 -4.48 4.61
N THR A 62 -0.75 -4.76 5.90
CA THR A 62 -0.21 -6.04 6.41
C THR A 62 -1.24 -6.83 7.21
N PHE A 63 -2.14 -6.14 7.92
CA PHE A 63 -3.23 -6.69 8.71
C PHE A 63 -4.48 -5.83 8.56
N LEU A 64 -5.65 -6.44 8.76
CA LEU A 64 -6.90 -5.72 9.00
C LEU A 64 -7.15 -5.46 10.50
N ASP A 65 -6.68 -6.38 11.35
CA ASP A 65 -6.77 -6.24 12.80
C ASP A 65 -5.87 -5.14 13.35
N GLU A 66 -6.45 -4.20 14.09
CA GLU A 66 -5.75 -3.04 14.64
C GLU A 66 -4.68 -3.44 15.66
N GLN A 67 -4.93 -4.45 16.50
CA GLN A 67 -4.00 -4.87 17.54
C GLN A 67 -2.77 -5.55 16.94
N LYS A 68 -2.96 -6.42 15.94
CA LYS A 68 -1.87 -7.00 15.16
C LYS A 68 -1.09 -5.91 14.44
N SER A 69 -1.77 -4.96 13.79
CA SER A 69 -1.12 -3.86 13.09
C SER A 69 -0.26 -3.01 14.03
N LEU A 70 -0.77 -2.59 15.19
CA LEU A 70 0.00 -1.81 16.17
C LEU A 70 1.22 -2.56 16.71
N LYS A 71 1.11 -3.89 16.85
CA LYS A 71 2.21 -4.74 17.29
C LYS A 71 3.32 -4.85 16.24
N TRP A 72 2.96 -4.99 14.96
CA TRP A 72 3.91 -5.21 13.87
C TRP A 72 4.43 -3.92 13.23
N GLU A 73 3.63 -2.86 13.26
CA GLU A 73 3.88 -1.59 12.60
C GLU A 73 3.70 -0.41 13.57
N PRO A 74 4.48 -0.35 14.67
CA PRO A 74 4.33 0.72 15.65
C PRO A 74 4.54 2.10 15.01
N GLY A 75 3.58 3.01 15.22
CA GLY A 75 3.59 4.37 14.68
C GLY A 75 2.99 4.54 13.27
N ALA A 76 2.64 3.44 12.60
CA ALA A 76 1.80 3.48 11.41
C ALA A 76 0.36 3.89 11.77
N ALA A 77 -0.36 4.49 10.83
CA ALA A 77 -1.80 4.70 10.97
C ALA A 77 -2.54 3.36 10.99
N LEU A 78 -3.74 3.33 11.57
CA LEU A 78 -4.53 2.10 11.62
C LEU A 78 -4.92 1.63 10.20
N PRO A 79 -5.08 0.32 9.98
CA PRO A 79 -5.45 -0.21 8.66
C PRO A 79 -6.73 0.42 8.10
N GLY A 80 -7.75 0.63 8.94
CA GLY A 80 -8.99 1.29 8.54
C GLY A 80 -8.79 2.71 8.03
N GLU A 81 -7.92 3.49 8.66
CA GLU A 81 -7.59 4.85 8.19
C GLU A 81 -6.87 4.81 6.84
N ARG A 82 -5.95 3.86 6.65
CA ARG A 82 -5.23 3.69 5.38
C ARG A 82 -6.18 3.31 4.24
N ILE A 83 -7.11 2.38 4.50
CA ILE A 83 -8.12 1.94 3.53
C ILE A 83 -9.05 3.09 3.15
N GLU A 84 -9.47 3.91 4.12
CA GLU A 84 -10.36 5.03 3.86
C GLU A 84 -9.71 6.11 2.97
N VAL A 85 -8.45 6.44 3.22
CA VAL A 85 -7.72 7.40 2.37
C VAL A 85 -7.51 6.84 0.96
N LEU A 86 -7.26 5.54 0.84
CA LEU A 86 -7.16 4.85 -0.45
C LEU A 86 -8.49 4.95 -1.23
N ARG A 87 -9.62 4.72 -0.55
CA ARG A 87 -10.97 4.88 -1.14
C ARG A 87 -11.21 6.31 -1.60
N LYS A 88 -10.86 7.31 -0.78
CA LYS A 88 -10.99 8.74 -1.15
C LYS A 88 -10.16 9.08 -2.40
N ALA A 89 -8.91 8.61 -2.47
CA ALA A 89 -8.08 8.83 -3.65
C ALA A 89 -8.70 8.20 -4.92
N HIS A 90 -9.25 6.98 -4.81
CA HIS A 90 -9.95 6.33 -5.90
C HIS A 90 -11.19 7.13 -6.36
N GLU A 91 -11.96 7.70 -5.43
CA GLU A 91 -13.15 8.52 -5.72
C GLU A 91 -12.81 9.82 -6.48
N LEU A 92 -11.58 10.33 -6.32
CA LEU A 92 -11.05 11.45 -7.11
C LEU A 92 -10.54 11.02 -8.49
N GLY A 93 -10.61 9.74 -8.84
CA GLY A 93 -10.09 9.19 -10.10
C GLY A 93 -8.58 8.98 -10.11
N ILE A 94 -7.91 9.06 -8.95
CA ILE A 94 -6.49 8.76 -8.83
C ILE A 94 -6.28 7.25 -8.89
N ARG A 95 -5.27 6.81 -9.64
CA ARG A 95 -4.92 5.39 -9.70
C ARG A 95 -4.42 4.94 -8.33
N THR A 96 -4.98 3.86 -7.84
CA THR A 96 -4.70 3.35 -6.49
C THR A 96 -4.00 2.01 -6.52
N TRP A 97 -3.11 1.78 -5.56
CA TRP A 97 -2.52 0.46 -5.37
C TRP A 97 -2.22 0.11 -3.92
N VAL A 98 -2.13 -1.19 -3.64
CA VAL A 98 -1.79 -1.71 -2.31
C VAL A 98 -0.46 -2.44 -2.38
N SER A 99 0.41 -2.15 -1.42
CA SER A 99 1.58 -2.97 -1.13
C SER A 99 1.24 -3.98 -0.04
N LEU A 100 1.07 -5.25 -0.41
CA LEU A 100 0.97 -6.39 0.49
C LEU A 100 2.39 -6.90 0.77
N GLU A 101 3.19 -6.08 1.46
CA GLU A 101 4.58 -6.40 1.77
C GLU A 101 5.00 -5.77 3.12
N PRO A 102 5.51 -6.58 4.07
CA PRO A 102 5.62 -8.04 3.98
C PRO A 102 4.28 -8.75 4.20
N VAL A 103 4.02 -9.85 3.47
CA VAL A 103 2.96 -10.80 3.82
C VAL A 103 3.35 -11.55 5.08
N ILE A 104 2.68 -11.26 6.20
CA ILE A 104 2.94 -11.91 7.49
C ILE A 104 1.96 -13.05 7.73
N GLU A 105 0.67 -12.81 7.47
CA GLU A 105 -0.39 -13.82 7.51
C GLU A 105 -1.03 -13.90 6.11
N PRO A 106 -0.87 -15.03 5.39
CA PRO A 106 -1.45 -15.24 4.06
C PRO A 106 -2.95 -14.93 3.98
N ASP A 107 -3.73 -15.42 4.96
CA ASP A 107 -5.19 -15.26 4.98
C ASP A 107 -5.60 -13.79 5.13
N GLU A 108 -4.90 -13.01 5.96
CA GLU A 108 -5.11 -11.56 6.09
C GLU A 108 -4.83 -10.85 4.75
N SER A 109 -3.76 -11.24 4.04
CA SER A 109 -3.43 -10.64 2.74
C SER A 109 -4.48 -10.94 1.68
N LEU A 110 -5.02 -12.17 1.66
CA LEU A 110 -6.13 -12.53 0.78
C LEU A 110 -7.42 -11.78 1.14
N GLU A 111 -7.68 -11.59 2.43
CA GLU A 111 -8.86 -10.86 2.90
C GLU A 111 -8.77 -9.36 2.59
N ILE A 112 -7.59 -8.75 2.72
CA ILE A 112 -7.36 -7.37 2.27
C ILE A 112 -7.75 -7.23 0.80
N ILE A 113 -7.31 -8.14 -0.07
CA ILE A 113 -7.69 -8.12 -1.50
C ILE A 113 -9.22 -8.15 -1.66
N ARG A 114 -9.91 -9.05 -0.94
CA ARG A 114 -11.39 -9.17 -1.00
C ARG A 114 -12.11 -7.92 -0.53
N GLN A 115 -11.58 -7.20 0.46
CA GLN A 115 -12.22 -6.00 0.99
C GLN A 115 -11.92 -4.76 0.15
N THR A 116 -10.77 -4.71 -0.52
CA THR A 116 -10.30 -3.48 -1.18
C THR A 116 -10.40 -3.50 -2.71
N TYR A 117 -10.68 -4.64 -3.37
CA TYR A 117 -10.62 -4.74 -4.84
C TYR A 117 -11.50 -3.74 -5.60
N LYS A 118 -12.58 -3.23 -4.99
CA LYS A 118 -13.48 -2.27 -5.66
C LYS A 118 -12.85 -0.90 -5.90
N PHE A 119 -11.87 -0.52 -5.09
CA PHE A 119 -11.23 0.80 -5.12
C PHE A 119 -9.69 0.68 -5.11
N VAL A 120 -9.17 -0.47 -5.54
CA VAL A 120 -7.74 -0.71 -5.73
C VAL A 120 -7.53 -1.22 -7.14
N ASP A 121 -6.63 -0.57 -7.88
CA ASP A 121 -6.37 -0.89 -9.28
C ASP A 121 -5.25 -1.91 -9.42
N LEU A 122 -4.23 -1.83 -8.57
CA LEU A 122 -3.05 -2.69 -8.61
C LEU A 122 -2.65 -3.23 -7.22
N TYR A 123 -2.27 -4.50 -7.16
CA TYR A 123 -1.69 -5.12 -5.95
C TYR A 123 -0.24 -5.51 -6.16
N LYS A 124 0.64 -5.12 -5.25
CA LYS A 124 2.04 -5.58 -5.21
C LYS A 124 2.20 -6.53 -4.03
N VAL A 125 2.56 -7.78 -4.30
CA VAL A 125 2.60 -8.86 -3.29
C VAL A 125 4.05 -9.30 -3.07
N GLY A 126 4.54 -9.20 -1.83
CA GLY A 126 5.91 -9.55 -1.46
C GLY A 126 5.97 -10.37 -0.17
N LYS A 127 6.93 -11.30 -0.10
CA LYS A 127 7.03 -12.22 1.03
C LYS A 127 7.65 -11.56 2.26
N LEU A 128 7.36 -12.10 3.45
CA LEU A 128 8.14 -11.79 4.64
C LEU A 128 9.57 -12.32 4.47
N ASN A 129 10.54 -11.48 4.78
CA ASN A 129 11.96 -11.79 4.69
C ASN A 129 12.62 -11.69 6.07
N TYR A 130 13.70 -12.45 6.27
CA TYR A 130 14.61 -12.36 7.43
C TYR A 130 14.04 -12.73 8.81
N LEU A 131 12.75 -13.04 8.93
CA LEU A 131 12.15 -13.52 10.18
C LEU A 131 11.87 -15.03 10.14
N PRO A 132 12.03 -15.77 11.27
CA PRO A 132 11.76 -17.21 11.34
C PRO A 132 10.35 -17.61 10.90
N GLN A 133 9.36 -16.75 11.15
CA GLN A 133 7.96 -16.94 10.77
C GLN A 133 7.80 -17.09 9.25
N ALA A 134 8.69 -16.50 8.45
CA ALA A 134 8.65 -16.63 7.00
C ALA A 134 8.88 -18.09 6.53
N GLY A 135 9.61 -18.90 7.31
CA GLY A 135 9.82 -20.31 7.00
C GLY A 135 8.61 -21.21 7.29
N GLN A 136 7.59 -20.68 7.96
CA GLN A 136 6.37 -21.41 8.33
C GLN A 136 5.25 -21.23 7.29
N ILE A 137 5.43 -20.31 6.35
CA ILE A 137 4.44 -19.98 5.33
C ILE A 137 4.67 -20.86 4.10
N ASP A 138 3.61 -21.52 3.62
CA ASP A 138 3.58 -22.20 2.33
C ASP A 138 3.48 -21.17 1.19
N TRP A 139 4.63 -20.62 0.79
CA TRP A 139 4.72 -19.60 -0.26
C TRP A 139 4.19 -20.06 -1.63
N PRO A 140 4.45 -21.29 -2.12
CA PRO A 140 3.84 -21.78 -3.35
C PRO A 140 2.31 -21.81 -3.30
N LYS A 141 1.73 -22.27 -2.18
CA LYS A 141 0.27 -22.28 -2.00
C LYS A 141 -0.29 -20.86 -1.99
N PHE A 142 0.22 -20.00 -1.10
CA PHE A 142 -0.25 -18.62 -0.98
C PHE A 142 -0.12 -17.85 -2.29
N GLY A 143 1.03 -17.96 -2.97
CA GLY A 143 1.27 -17.26 -4.23
C GLY A 143 0.24 -17.64 -5.31
N LYS A 144 -0.12 -18.92 -5.42
CA LYS A 144 -1.17 -19.40 -6.34
C LYS A 144 -2.55 -18.88 -5.94
N GLU A 145 -2.89 -18.92 -4.65
CA GLU A 145 -4.17 -18.41 -4.13
C GLU A 145 -4.33 -16.91 -4.40
N ALA A 146 -3.30 -16.11 -4.11
CA ALA A 146 -3.31 -14.67 -4.37
C ALA A 146 -3.44 -14.34 -5.87
N ILE A 147 -2.68 -15.03 -6.74
CA ILE A 147 -2.79 -14.83 -8.19
C ILE A 147 -4.18 -15.21 -8.71
N ASN A 148 -4.72 -16.34 -8.29
CA ASN A 148 -6.04 -16.80 -8.72
C ASN A 148 -7.12 -15.80 -8.30
N LEU A 149 -7.07 -15.34 -7.04
CA LEU A 149 -8.00 -14.34 -6.52
C LEU A 149 -7.91 -13.02 -7.30
N LEU A 150 -6.70 -12.52 -7.56
CA LEU A 150 -6.51 -11.26 -8.30
C LEU A 150 -6.98 -11.37 -9.75
N ARG A 151 -6.79 -12.53 -10.40
CA ARG A 151 -7.29 -12.81 -11.74
C ARG A 151 -8.82 -12.90 -11.78
N GLU A 152 -9.42 -13.59 -10.81
CA GLU A 152 -10.87 -13.71 -10.69
C GLU A 152 -11.54 -12.34 -10.50
N LEU A 153 -10.91 -11.46 -9.71
CA LEU A 153 -11.38 -10.10 -9.47
C LEU A 153 -11.02 -9.10 -10.58
N GLY A 154 -10.30 -9.53 -11.62
CA GLY A 154 -9.89 -8.67 -12.75
C GLY A 154 -8.94 -7.54 -12.34
N LYS A 155 -8.04 -7.77 -11.38
CA LYS A 155 -7.13 -6.77 -10.82
C LYS A 155 -5.73 -6.89 -11.39
N ASP A 156 -5.07 -5.76 -11.62
CA ASP A 156 -3.65 -5.77 -11.95
C ASP A 156 -2.84 -6.22 -10.74
N TYR A 157 -1.75 -6.94 -10.99
CA TYR A 157 -0.88 -7.38 -9.91
C TYR A 157 0.59 -7.49 -10.30
N TYR A 158 1.44 -7.32 -9.30
CA TYR A 158 2.88 -7.53 -9.38
C TYR A 158 3.33 -8.42 -8.23
N ILE A 159 3.75 -9.64 -8.55
CA ILE A 159 4.41 -10.50 -7.57
C ILE A 159 5.88 -10.09 -7.48
N LYS A 160 6.42 -9.86 -6.29
CA LYS A 160 7.84 -9.52 -6.10
C LYS A 160 8.74 -10.72 -6.39
N LYS A 161 10.00 -10.44 -6.80
CA LYS A 161 10.95 -11.47 -7.26
C LYS A 161 11.19 -12.57 -6.23
N ASP A 162 11.18 -12.20 -4.96
CA ASP A 162 11.37 -13.07 -3.82
C ASP A 162 10.23 -14.08 -3.63
N LEU A 163 8.99 -13.69 -3.94
CA LEU A 163 7.83 -14.59 -3.98
C LEU A 163 7.73 -15.35 -5.32
N ARG A 164 8.14 -14.75 -6.44
CA ARG A 164 8.13 -15.43 -7.76
C ARG A 164 8.96 -16.70 -7.81
N GLY A 165 10.02 -16.81 -7.00
CA GLY A 165 10.84 -18.02 -6.95
C GLY A 165 10.08 -19.29 -6.50
N TYR A 166 8.86 -19.13 -5.97
CA TYR A 166 8.00 -20.21 -5.49
C TYR A 166 6.84 -20.55 -6.44
N LEU A 167 6.68 -19.80 -7.53
CA LEU A 167 5.59 -19.92 -8.50
C LEU A 167 6.03 -20.68 -9.75
#